data_AF-A0A957L8M1-F1
#
_entry.id   AF-A0A957L8M1-F1
#
_cell.length_a   1.000
_cell.length_b   1.000
_cell.length_c   1.000
_cell.angle_alpha   90.00
_cell.angle_beta   90.00
_cell.angle_gamma   90.00
#
_symmetry.space_group_name_H-M   'P 1'
#
loop_
_entity.id
_entity.type
_entity.pdbx_description
1 polymer ?
#
loop_
_entity_poly.entity_id
_entity_poly.type
_entity_poly.pdbx_seq_one_letter_code
_entity_poly.pdbx_strand_id
1 'polypeptide(L)' 'MKPCPECNSNKVYRYKKYIDATGGYGPELLPKLNTSWYASPQILPVVCKDCGLVRFYASKESRELLEDSKHWEPV' A
#
# COMPACT_ATOMS: atom_id res chain seq x y z
N MET A 1 11.36 -11.06 -6.40
CA MET A 1 11.05 -9.79 -5.70
C MET A 1 12.29 -8.93 -5.80
N LYS A 2 12.16 -7.61 -6.04
CA LYS A 2 13.33 -6.73 -6.01
C LYS A 2 13.99 -6.80 -4.61
N PRO A 3 15.31 -6.69 -4.50
CA PRO A 3 15.99 -6.57 -3.22
C PRO A 3 15.41 -5.43 -2.37
N CYS A 4 15.67 -5.47 -1.07
CA CYS A 4 15.37 -4.35 -0.19
C CYS A 4 16.15 -3.11 -0.68
N PRO A 5 15.48 -1.98 -0.96
CA PRO A 5 16.17 -0.78 -1.44
C PRO A 5 17.06 -0.14 -0.36
N GLU A 6 16.78 -0.41 0.91
CA GLU A 6 17.53 0.17 2.04
C GLU A 6 18.86 -0.57 2.31
N CYS A 7 18.86 -1.90 2.21
CA CYS A 7 20.02 -2.71 2.60
C CYS A 7 20.46 -3.76 1.57
N ASN A 8 19.87 -3.75 0.37
CA ASN A 8 20.11 -4.71 -0.72
C ASN A 8 19.88 -6.19 -0.39
N SER A 9 19.27 -6.51 0.76
CA SER A 9 18.92 -7.89 1.10
C SER A 9 17.85 -8.48 0.18
N ASN A 10 17.98 -9.77 -0.14
CA ASN A 10 16.97 -10.56 -0.86
C ASN A 10 15.89 -11.15 0.07
N LYS A 11 16.02 -11.02 1.40
CA LYS A 11 15.06 -11.56 2.39
C LYS A 11 13.89 -10.61 2.60
N VAL A 12 13.14 -10.38 1.52
CA VAL A 12 11.95 -9.53 1.51
C VAL A 12 10.73 -10.43 1.46
N TYR A 13 9.73 -10.14 2.30
CA TYR A 13 8.50 -10.91 2.43
C TYR A 13 7.30 -10.01 2.18
N ARG A 14 6.28 -10.52 1.49
CA ARG A 14 4.99 -9.85 1.34
C ARG A 14 3.93 -10.58 2.14
N TYR A 15 2.91 -9.87 2.59
CA TYR A 15 1.71 -10.53 3.10
C TYR A 15 1.04 -11.35 1.98
N LYS A 16 0.27 -12.37 2.34
CA LYS A 16 -0.34 -13.29 1.35
C LYS A 16 -1.50 -12.67 0.57
N LYS A 17 -2.11 -11.63 1.12
CA LYS A 17 -3.30 -10.97 0.57
C LYS A 17 -3.14 -9.46 0.66
N TYR A 18 -4.00 -8.74 -0.03
CA TYR A 18 -4.22 -7.33 0.27
C TYR A 18 -5.03 -7.21 1.58
N ILE A 19 -4.78 -6.13 2.31
CA ILE A 19 -5.53 -5.76 3.52
C ILE A 19 -6.08 -4.36 3.34
N ASP A 20 -7.11 -4.02 4.10
CA ASP A 20 -7.70 -2.69 4.04
C ASP A 20 -6.68 -1.63 4.48
N ALA A 21 -6.61 -0.54 3.73
CA ALA A 21 -5.79 0.63 4.01
C ALA A 21 -6.40 1.53 5.11
N THR A 22 -7.55 1.12 5.64
CA THR A 22 -8.25 1.67 6.79
C THR A 22 -8.16 0.68 7.94
N GLY A 23 -7.45 1.03 9.02
CA GLY A 23 -7.50 0.27 10.27
C GLY A 23 -8.62 0.80 11.17
N GLY A 24 -9.28 -0.06 11.94
CA GLY A 24 -10.30 0.39 12.92
C GLY A 24 -9.79 1.38 13.97
N TYR A 25 -8.48 1.46 14.17
CA TYR A 25 -7.78 2.41 15.06
C TYR A 25 -6.61 3.13 14.38
N GLY A 26 -6.46 2.97 13.06
CA GLY A 26 -5.32 3.51 12.29
C GLY A 26 -5.74 4.62 11.33
N PRO A 27 -4.80 5.48 10.89
CA PRO A 27 -5.10 6.49 9.88
C PRO A 27 -5.51 5.84 8.56
N GLU A 28 -6.34 6.54 7.78
CA GLU A 28 -6.67 6.16 6.40
C GLU A 28 -5.43 6.39 5.54
N LEU A 29 -4.76 5.32 5.10
CA LEU A 29 -3.50 5.41 4.36
C LEU A 29 -3.70 5.79 2.88
N LEU A 30 -4.90 5.57 2.35
CA LEU A 30 -5.28 5.85 0.96
C LEU A 30 -6.61 6.63 0.91
N PRO A 31 -6.66 7.86 1.46
CA PRO A 31 -7.91 8.62 1.55
C PRO A 31 -8.57 8.83 0.19
N LYS A 32 -9.88 8.57 0.13
CA LYS A 32 -10.72 8.82 -1.05
C LYS A 32 -10.30 8.05 -2.32
N LEU A 33 -9.60 6.93 -2.17
CA LEU A 33 -9.26 6.00 -3.27
C LEU A 33 -10.08 4.70 -3.19
N ASN A 34 -11.37 4.85 -2.89
CA ASN A 34 -12.36 3.77 -2.90
C ASN A 34 -13.18 3.76 -4.19
N THR A 35 -13.36 2.59 -4.79
CA THR A 35 -14.16 2.42 -6.02
C THR A 35 -15.67 2.47 -5.76
N SER A 36 -16.09 2.25 -4.51
CA SER A 36 -17.48 2.30 -4.09
C SER A 36 -17.56 2.58 -2.59
N TRP A 37 -18.74 2.98 -2.13
CA TRP A 37 -19.01 3.26 -0.71
C TRP A 37 -18.90 2.01 0.18
N TYR A 38 -18.95 0.81 -0.40
CA TYR A 38 -18.76 -0.46 0.29
C TYR A 38 -17.34 -1.03 0.21
N ALA A 39 -16.46 -0.48 -0.64
CA ALA A 39 -15.15 -1.05 -0.90
C ALA A 39 -14.08 -0.20 -0.21
N SER A 40 -13.32 -0.81 0.69
CA SER A 40 -12.16 -0.14 1.30
C SER A 40 -10.97 -0.16 0.33
N PRO A 41 -10.19 0.94 0.23
CA PRO A 41 -8.93 0.91 -0.50
C PRO A 41 -8.02 -0.12 0.13
N GLN A 42 -7.21 -0.82 -0.67
CA GLN A 42 -6.38 -1.91 -0.17
C GLN A 42 -4.90 -1.71 -0.41
N ILE A 43 -4.09 -2.26 0.49
CA ILE A 43 -2.64 -2.24 0.45
C ILE A 43 -2.05 -3.65 0.63
N LEU A 44 -0.86 -3.84 0.06
CA LEU A 44 -0.05 -5.02 0.25
C LEU A 44 1.20 -4.66 1.08
N PRO A 45 1.26 -5.08 2.35
CA PRO A 45 2.44 -4.91 3.18
C PRO A 45 3.60 -5.79 2.71
N VAL A 46 4.79 -5.21 2.69
CA VAL A 46 6.06 -5.88 2.39
C VAL A 46 7.09 -5.50 3.44
N VAL A 47 7.78 -6.49 4.01
CA VAL A 47 8.79 -6.29 5.07
C VAL A 47 10.12 -6.93 4.68
N CYS A 48 11.22 -6.22 4.92
CA CYS A 48 12.57 -6.81 4.86
C CYS A 48 12.93 -7.43 6.20
N LYS A 49 13.33 -8.71 6.20
CA LYS A 49 13.76 -9.41 7.42
C LYS A 49 15.04 -8.83 8.01
N ASP A 50 15.97 -8.35 7.18
CA ASP A 50 17.31 -7.99 7.67
C ASP A 50 17.41 -6.55 8.20
N CYS A 51 16.70 -5.58 7.61
CA CYS A 51 16.74 -4.18 8.07
C CYS A 51 15.41 -3.65 8.62
N GLY A 52 14.33 -4.43 8.54
CA GLY A 52 13.03 -4.02 9.07
C GLY A 52 12.25 -3.02 8.20
N LEU A 53 12.76 -2.60 7.04
CA LEU A 53 12.02 -1.71 6.13
C LEU A 53 10.63 -2.31 5.81
N VAL A 54 9.58 -1.55 6.13
CA VAL A 54 8.20 -1.84 5.76
C VAL A 54 7.78 -0.93 4.60
N ARG A 55 7.21 -1.52 3.56
CA ARG A 55 6.60 -0.81 2.43
C ARG A 55 5.15 -1.22 2.29
N PHE A 56 4.30 -0.26 1.96
CA PHE A 56 2.92 -0.49 1.61
C PHE A 56 2.72 -0.19 0.12
N TYR A 57 2.12 -1.13 -0.60
CA TYR A 57 1.82 -0.96 -2.02
C TYR A 57 0.31 -0.87 -2.19
N ALA A 58 -0.19 0.26 -2.71
CA ALA A 58 -1.60 0.41 -3.06
C ALA A 58 -2.02 -0.64 -4.11
N SER A 59 -3.25 -1.14 -3.99
CA SER A 59 -3.83 -2.08 -4.96
C SER A 59 -3.91 -1.44 -6.35
N LYS A 60 -4.16 -2.27 -7.37
CA LYS A 60 -4.28 -1.75 -8.74
C LYS A 60 -5.48 -0.80 -8.86
N GLU A 61 -6.60 -1.20 -8.29
CA GLU A 61 -7.87 -0.46 -8.28
C GLU A 61 -7.69 0.92 -7.63
N SER A 62 -7.04 1.00 -6.46
CA SER A 62 -6.78 2.28 -5.82
C SER A 62 -5.83 3.18 -6.61
N ARG A 63 -4.87 2.61 -7.36
CA ARG A 63 -3.96 3.40 -8.21
C ARG A 63 -4.63 3.94 -9.46
N GLU A 64 -5.57 3.20 -10.04
CA GLU A 64 -6.33 3.66 -11.22
C GLU A 64 -7.21 4.87 -10.91
N LEU A 65 -7.62 5.05 -9.65
CA LEU A 65 -8.39 6.21 -9.21
C LEU A 65 -7.55 7.49 -9.03
N LEU A 66 -6.22 7.41 -9.03
CA LEU A 66 -5.36 8.58 -8.80
C LEU A 66 -5.46 9.58 -9.94
N GLU A 67 -5.56 9.11 -11.20
CA GLU A 67 -5.59 9.97 -12.39
C GLU A 67 -6.81 10.91 -12.39
N ASP A 68 -7.95 10.43 -11.89
CA ASP A 68 -9.21 11.18 -11.83
C ASP A 68 -9.44 11.85 -10.46
N SER A 69 -8.53 11.67 -9.50
CA SER A 69 -8.74 12.16 -8.15
C SER A 69 -8.40 13.64 -8.02
N LYS A 70 -9.41 14.45 -7.67
CA LYS A 70 -9.21 15.84 -7.23
C LYS A 70 -8.59 15.96 -5.83
N HIS A 71 -8.40 14.85 -5.12
CA HIS A 71 -7.93 14.83 -3.73
C HIS A 71 -6.44 14.52 -3.61
N TRP A 72 -5.79 14.09 -4.70
CA TRP A 72 -4.38 13.75 -4.75
C TRP A 72 -3.68 14.61 -5.79
N GLU A 73 -2.42 14.93 -5.55
CA GLU A 73 -1.58 15.71 -6.47
C GLU A 73 -0.23 15.01 -6.70
N PRO A 74 0.40 15.19 -7.87
CA PRO A 74 1.75 14.69 -8.11
C PRO A 74 2.77 15.41 -7.22
N VAL A 75 3.80 14.68 -6.76
CA VAL A 75 4.93 15.18 -5.96
C VAL A 75 6.27 14.98 -6.65
#